data_AF-A0A1C5NZV3-F1
#
_entry.id   AF-A0A1C5NZV3-F1
#
_cell.length_a   1.000
_cell.length_b   1.000
_cell.length_c   1.000
_cell.angle_alpha   90.00
_cell.angle_beta   90.00
_cell.angle_gamma   90.00
#
_symmetry.space_group_name_H-M   'P 1'
#
loop_
_entity.id
_entity.type
_entity.pdbx_description
1 polymer ?
#
loop_
_entity_poly.entity_id
_entity_poly.type
_entity_poly.pdbx_seq_one_letter_code
_entity_poly.pdbx_strand_id
1 'polypeptide(L)'
;MKQFPLRLGMMLLLVSFVCGCGLKTGETNSDPDGSKHQNGQFVTIPGDNKIADDDKAEAEASELSILQKQIGQNSCGVGVALLGYVDSELSMTDLSIYLEANAFIETYPFLSDAAYFMTEGQELYAIVPPNDKERITVYASEITEEGEYIDEKSTPLFQGKPGEVLVLRCNFSEIYSNVLISVTDGGGATEFRPSISLKDGHLTELDGVYDFTVYEDFSEGHSIEIGLEILQEIDEVRQGLEQGMSLMYIGDTDEIDGGCCMLFALGTDSDEQFVQEKLYGVCDNRGYAYDVMGDAWNIIY
;
A
#
# COMPACT_ATOMS: atom_id res chain seq x y z
N MET A 1 -8.64 47.51 -26.59
CA MET A 1 -8.12 48.20 -25.38
C MET A 1 -8.83 47.57 -24.20
N LYS A 2 -8.18 47.03 -23.16
CA LYS A 2 -6.75 46.79 -22.86
C LYS A 2 -6.63 45.38 -22.23
N GLN A 3 -5.51 44.70 -22.46
CA GLN A 3 -5.06 43.60 -21.58
C GLN A 3 -4.46 44.19 -20.29
N PHE A 4 -4.41 43.41 -19.21
CA PHE A 4 -3.18 43.17 -18.43
C PHE A 4 -3.40 41.95 -17.49
N PRO A 5 -2.49 40.96 -17.43
CA PRO A 5 -2.58 39.83 -16.51
C PRO A 5 -1.95 40.16 -15.16
N LEU A 6 -2.42 39.52 -14.08
CA LEU A 6 -1.76 39.56 -12.78
C LEU A 6 -1.06 38.23 -12.51
N ARG A 7 0.26 38.20 -12.74
CA ARG A 7 1.14 37.24 -12.05
C ARG A 7 1.48 37.81 -10.69
N LEU A 8 1.33 37.02 -9.63
CA LEU A 8 2.07 37.24 -8.38
C LEU A 8 2.53 35.87 -7.89
N GLY A 9 3.82 35.59 -8.05
CA GLY A 9 4.47 34.47 -7.37
C GLY A 9 4.96 34.92 -6.01
N MET A 10 4.91 34.02 -5.02
CA MET A 10 5.67 34.20 -3.78
C MET A 10 6.46 32.94 -3.48
N MET A 11 7.73 32.97 -3.90
CA MET A 11 8.73 31.97 -3.55
C MET A 11 9.20 32.26 -2.12
N LEU A 12 9.04 31.33 -1.19
CA LEU A 12 9.59 31.44 0.17
C LEU A 12 10.76 30.47 0.32
N LEU A 13 11.93 31.04 0.55
CA LEU A 13 13.23 30.38 0.50
C LEU A 13 13.98 30.73 1.80
N LEU A 14 14.07 29.78 2.72
CA LEU A 14 14.86 29.86 3.96
C LEU A 14 15.49 28.48 4.20
N VAL A 15 16.61 28.17 3.56
CA VAL A 15 17.99 28.51 3.98
C VAL A 15 18.44 27.70 5.21
N SER A 16 19.19 26.67 4.87
CA SER A 16 20.03 25.78 5.68
C SER A 16 20.81 26.42 6.83
N PHE A 17 20.94 25.68 7.94
CA PHE A 17 22.08 25.74 8.85
C PHE A 17 23.03 24.57 8.58
N VAL A 18 24.28 24.88 8.24
CA VAL A 18 25.38 23.90 8.12
C VAL A 18 26.47 24.27 9.12
N CYS A 19 26.76 23.36 10.06
CA CYS A 19 28.00 23.25 10.84
C CYS A 19 27.85 22.06 11.83
N GLY A 20 28.80 21.15 12.02
CA GLY A 20 30.08 20.97 11.34
C GLY A 20 31.07 20.13 12.18
N CYS A 21 31.42 18.94 11.68
CA CYS A 21 32.64 18.15 11.96
C CYS A 21 33.03 17.74 13.40
N GLY A 22 33.21 16.42 13.61
CA GLY A 22 33.99 15.84 14.70
C GLY A 22 34.35 14.37 14.42
N LEU A 23 35.62 14.06 14.17
CA LEU A 23 36.10 12.73 13.76
C LEU A 23 37.00 12.09 14.84
N LYS A 24 37.06 10.75 14.86
CA LYS A 24 37.93 9.87 15.71
C LYS A 24 37.39 9.66 17.14
N THR A 25 37.56 8.47 17.75
CA THR A 25 38.77 7.63 17.79
C THR A 25 38.45 6.14 17.89
N GLY A 26 39.31 5.29 17.32
CA GLY A 26 39.36 3.86 17.63
C GLY A 26 40.66 3.51 18.36
N GLU A 27 40.58 2.63 19.35
CA GLU A 27 41.72 1.96 19.98
C GLU A 27 41.34 0.53 20.38
N THR A 28 42.06 -0.46 19.84
CA THR A 28 42.36 -1.71 20.54
C THR A 28 43.79 -2.10 20.20
N ASN A 29 44.64 -2.22 21.22
CA ASN A 29 46.09 -2.38 21.08
C ASN A 29 46.54 -3.84 21.20
N SER A 30 47.67 -4.13 20.52
CA SER A 30 48.69 -5.12 20.91
C SER A 30 48.43 -6.63 20.79
N ASP A 31 48.97 -7.18 19.70
CA ASP A 31 49.80 -8.41 19.64
C ASP A 31 50.91 -8.42 20.74
N PRO A 32 51.51 -9.57 21.16
CA PRO A 32 52.38 -10.33 20.24
C PRO A 32 52.64 -11.85 20.45
N ASP A 33 52.99 -12.49 19.32
CA ASP A 33 54.05 -13.50 19.08
C ASP A 33 54.09 -14.85 19.83
N GLY A 34 54.52 -15.92 19.13
CA GLY A 34 54.73 -17.24 19.72
C GLY A 34 54.72 -18.45 18.76
N SER A 35 55.70 -18.56 17.86
CA SER A 35 55.82 -19.74 16.98
C SER A 35 56.16 -21.07 17.71
N LYS A 36 55.52 -22.21 17.34
CA LYS A 36 56.16 -23.48 16.85
C LYS A 36 55.36 -24.79 17.05
N HIS A 37 55.21 -25.51 15.94
CA HIS A 37 55.39 -26.97 15.75
C HIS A 37 54.66 -28.07 16.58
N GLN A 38 54.17 -29.04 15.79
CA GLN A 38 54.27 -30.51 15.94
C GLN A 38 53.10 -31.33 16.56
N ASN A 39 52.34 -31.95 15.63
CA ASN A 39 52.36 -33.39 15.34
C ASN A 39 51.37 -34.35 16.04
N GLY A 40 50.81 -35.25 15.23
CA GLY A 40 50.08 -36.47 15.64
C GLY A 40 48.55 -36.38 15.62
N GLN A 41 47.79 -37.40 15.19
CA GLN A 41 48.13 -38.58 14.38
C GLN A 41 46.84 -39.16 13.77
N PHE A 42 46.89 -39.59 12.50
CA PHE A 42 45.76 -40.20 11.79
C PHE A 42 45.55 -41.68 12.21
N VAL A 43 44.33 -42.08 12.61
CA VAL A 43 43.88 -43.49 12.63
C VAL A 43 42.37 -43.58 12.34
N THR A 44 41.97 -44.54 11.50
CA THR A 44 40.59 -44.97 11.18
C THR A 44 40.53 -46.51 11.23
N ILE A 45 39.43 -47.27 11.17
CA ILE A 45 37.98 -47.17 10.82
C ILE A 45 37.27 -48.31 11.64
N PRO A 46 35.99 -48.73 11.44
CA PRO A 46 34.74 -48.11 10.93
C PRO A 46 33.51 -48.36 11.86
N GLY A 47 32.31 -47.89 11.49
CA GLY A 47 31.05 -48.41 12.04
C GLY A 47 29.80 -47.61 11.63
N ASP A 48 28.98 -48.16 10.74
CA ASP A 48 27.72 -47.52 10.32
C ASP A 48 26.71 -47.37 11.47
N ASN A 49 26.08 -46.20 11.57
CA ASN A 49 24.62 -46.17 11.67
C ASN A 49 24.06 -44.84 11.17
N LYS A 50 23.00 -44.93 10.36
CA LYS A 50 22.30 -43.75 9.81
C LYS A 50 21.54 -43.04 10.92
N ILE A 51 21.81 -41.75 11.10
CA ILE A 51 20.76 -40.75 11.26
C ILE A 51 21.03 -39.72 10.16
N ALA A 52 20.03 -39.46 9.32
CA ALA A 52 20.11 -38.37 8.36
C ALA A 52 19.87 -37.09 9.15
N ASP A 53 20.94 -36.35 9.38
CA ASP A 53 20.94 -35.05 10.03
C ASP A 53 20.46 -34.03 8.97
N ASP A 54 19.14 -33.84 8.89
CA ASP A 54 18.49 -32.94 7.92
C ASP A 54 18.30 -31.52 8.49
N ASP A 55 18.92 -31.22 9.64
CA ASP A 55 19.04 -29.87 10.20
C ASP A 55 20.08 -29.04 9.43
N LYS A 56 19.91 -28.96 8.10
CA LYS A 56 20.73 -28.13 7.23
C LYS A 56 20.17 -26.70 7.15
N ALA A 57 20.40 -25.97 8.23
CA ALA A 57 20.38 -24.50 8.30
C ALA A 57 19.17 -23.84 7.62
N GLU A 58 18.10 -23.64 8.40
CA GLU A 58 17.11 -22.60 8.13
C GLU A 58 17.81 -21.24 8.20
N ALA A 59 18.37 -20.80 7.07
CA ALA A 59 18.82 -19.43 6.89
C ALA A 59 17.60 -18.54 7.07
N GLU A 60 17.75 -17.42 7.80
CA GLU A 60 16.64 -16.52 8.10
C GLU A 60 15.93 -16.12 6.80
N ALA A 61 14.69 -16.59 6.65
CA ALA A 61 13.87 -16.35 5.49
C ALA A 61 13.48 -14.87 5.48
N SER A 62 13.70 -14.18 4.35
CA SER A 62 13.24 -12.80 4.21
C SER A 62 11.71 -12.74 4.30
N GLU A 63 11.17 -11.62 4.77
CA GLU A 63 9.72 -11.43 4.91
C GLU A 63 8.99 -11.65 3.58
N LEU A 64 9.57 -11.22 2.46
CA LEU A 64 9.06 -11.54 1.12
C LEU A 64 8.93 -13.05 0.88
N SER A 65 9.95 -13.83 1.24
CA SER A 65 9.91 -15.30 1.09
C SER A 65 8.94 -15.99 2.07
N ILE A 66 8.68 -15.38 3.23
CA ILE A 66 7.64 -15.82 4.16
C ILE A 66 6.25 -15.55 3.56
N LEU A 67 6.00 -14.35 3.05
CA LEU A 67 4.75 -13.98 2.37
C LEU A 67 4.50 -14.86 1.13
N GLN A 68 5.51 -15.08 0.29
CA GLN A 68 5.45 -16.00 -0.85
C GLN A 68 5.05 -17.42 -0.44
N LYS A 69 5.59 -17.92 0.67
CA LYS A 69 5.20 -19.21 1.24
C LYS A 69 3.75 -19.21 1.74
N GLN A 70 3.27 -18.12 2.34
CA GLN A 70 1.86 -17.99 2.77
C GLN A 70 0.88 -17.96 1.58
N ILE A 71 1.19 -17.20 0.52
CA ILE A 71 0.39 -17.15 -0.72
C ILE A 71 0.22 -18.57 -1.28
N GLY A 72 1.33 -19.30 -1.45
CA GLY A 72 1.30 -20.69 -1.94
C GLY A 72 0.62 -21.68 -0.99
N GLN A 73 0.73 -21.49 0.32
CA GLN A 73 0.04 -22.33 1.33
C GLN A 73 -1.49 -22.16 1.29
N ASN A 74 -1.97 -20.95 0.98
CA ASN A 74 -3.40 -20.66 0.80
C ASN A 74 -3.91 -21.03 -0.61
N SER A 75 -3.05 -21.64 -1.45
CA SER A 75 -3.36 -22.03 -2.83
C SER A 75 -3.69 -20.85 -3.76
N CYS A 76 -3.22 -19.66 -3.41
CA CYS A 76 -3.32 -18.45 -4.22
C CYS A 76 -2.14 -18.35 -5.19
N GLY A 77 -2.35 -17.69 -6.34
CA GLY A 77 -1.34 -17.45 -7.36
C GLY A 77 -0.77 -16.03 -7.34
N VAL A 78 -1.19 -15.19 -6.38
CA VAL A 78 -0.69 -13.83 -6.17
C VAL A 78 -1.05 -13.38 -4.75
N GLY A 79 -0.21 -12.56 -4.14
CA GLY A 79 -0.56 -11.77 -2.96
C GLY A 79 -0.87 -10.33 -3.37
N VAL A 80 -1.92 -9.73 -2.80
CA VAL A 80 -2.26 -8.31 -3.02
C VAL A 80 -2.52 -7.65 -1.68
N ALA A 81 -2.10 -6.39 -1.54
CA ALA A 81 -2.51 -5.52 -0.45
C ALA A 81 -2.91 -4.15 -1.01
N LEU A 82 -4.06 -3.64 -0.57
CA LEU A 82 -4.41 -2.23 -0.63
C LEU A 82 -3.47 -1.43 0.29
N LEU A 83 -2.88 -0.35 -0.26
CA LEU A 83 -2.03 0.62 0.44
C LEU A 83 -2.74 1.99 0.59
N GLY A 84 -4.06 2.04 0.39
CA GLY A 84 -4.87 3.25 0.45
C GLY A 84 -4.91 4.04 -0.86
N TYR A 85 -5.19 5.33 -0.75
CA TYR A 85 -5.40 6.24 -1.88
C TYR A 85 -4.29 7.29 -1.95
N VAL A 86 -3.97 7.71 -3.18
CA VAL A 86 -3.00 8.77 -3.47
C VAL A 86 -3.57 9.80 -4.44
N ASP A 87 -2.96 11.00 -4.45
CA ASP A 87 -3.26 12.04 -5.44
C ASP A 87 -3.02 11.52 -6.87
N SER A 88 -3.94 11.83 -7.80
CA SER A 88 -3.80 11.50 -9.22
C SER A 88 -2.60 12.22 -9.88
N GLU A 89 -2.15 13.34 -9.31
CA GLU A 89 -0.95 14.07 -9.70
C GLU A 89 0.34 13.60 -8.98
N LEU A 90 0.27 12.61 -8.07
CA LEU A 90 1.45 12.07 -7.37
C LEU A 90 2.49 11.53 -8.37
N SER A 91 3.73 12.03 -8.30
CA SER A 91 4.80 11.55 -9.18
C SER A 91 5.46 10.27 -8.65
N MET A 92 6.08 9.48 -9.53
CA MET A 92 6.89 8.32 -9.12
C MET A 92 8.07 8.67 -8.18
N THR A 93 8.48 9.94 -8.09
CA THR A 93 9.52 10.38 -7.14
C THR A 93 8.93 10.63 -5.75
N ASP A 94 7.68 11.09 -5.69
CA ASP A 94 6.97 11.36 -4.44
C ASP A 94 6.35 10.08 -3.85
N LEU A 95 6.09 9.06 -4.67
CA LEU A 95 5.60 7.76 -4.20
C LEU A 95 6.53 7.07 -3.19
N SER A 96 7.85 7.09 -3.38
CA SER A 96 8.76 6.52 -2.37
C SER A 96 8.69 7.29 -1.04
N ILE A 97 8.51 8.61 -1.11
CA ILE A 97 8.35 9.46 0.08
C ILE A 97 7.02 9.13 0.77
N TYR A 98 5.95 8.93 0.01
CA TYR A 98 4.65 8.49 0.53
C TYR A 98 4.73 7.12 1.23
N LEU A 99 5.42 6.15 0.63
CA LEU A 99 5.59 4.82 1.22
C LEU A 99 6.43 4.85 2.52
N GLU A 100 7.44 5.71 2.61
CA GLU A 100 8.21 5.93 3.84
C GLU A 100 7.38 6.67 4.90
N ALA A 101 6.67 7.74 4.53
CA ALA A 101 5.90 8.58 5.45
C ALA A 101 4.74 7.84 6.13
N ASN A 102 4.10 6.91 5.42
CA ASN A 102 2.99 6.08 5.92
C ASN A 102 3.45 4.71 6.45
N ALA A 103 4.74 4.58 6.80
CA ALA A 103 5.34 3.36 7.38
C ALA A 103 5.15 2.06 6.56
N PHE A 104 4.76 2.12 5.28
CA PHE A 104 4.63 0.93 4.43
C PHE A 104 5.97 0.22 4.21
N ILE A 105 7.09 0.95 4.23
CA ILE A 105 8.43 0.35 4.19
C ILE A 105 8.82 -0.31 5.53
N GLU A 106 8.23 0.08 6.65
CA GLU A 106 8.44 -0.59 7.94
C GLU A 106 7.55 -1.85 8.06
N THR A 107 6.30 -1.78 7.59
CA THR A 107 5.33 -2.89 7.58
C THR A 107 5.67 -3.95 6.52
N TYR A 108 6.16 -3.52 5.36
CA TYR A 108 6.52 -4.38 4.23
C TYR A 108 7.91 -3.99 3.67
N PRO A 109 9.03 -4.32 4.35
CA PRO A 109 10.38 -3.90 3.93
C PRO A 109 10.79 -4.26 2.50
N PHE A 110 10.20 -5.30 1.92
CA PHE A 110 10.41 -5.68 0.52
C PHE A 110 9.88 -4.67 -0.51
N LEU A 111 9.02 -3.71 -0.12
CA LEU A 111 8.56 -2.64 -1.00
C LEU A 111 9.68 -1.65 -1.36
N SER A 112 10.76 -1.57 -0.57
CA SER A 112 11.92 -0.71 -0.86
C SER A 112 12.66 -1.07 -2.15
N ASP A 113 12.57 -2.34 -2.59
CA ASP A 113 13.16 -2.86 -3.83
C ASP A 113 12.11 -3.12 -4.93
N ALA A 114 10.83 -2.73 -4.72
CA ALA A 114 9.74 -3.01 -5.66
C ALA A 114 9.85 -2.18 -6.95
N ALA A 115 9.29 -2.72 -8.04
CA ALA A 115 9.01 -1.93 -9.23
C ALA A 115 7.79 -1.03 -8.97
N TYR A 116 7.80 0.18 -9.51
CA TYR A 116 6.65 1.09 -9.46
C TYR A 116 6.03 1.25 -10.84
N PHE A 117 4.71 1.19 -10.92
CA PHE A 117 3.96 1.55 -12.12
C PHE A 117 2.74 2.39 -11.76
N MET A 118 2.44 3.39 -12.59
CA MET A 118 1.31 4.29 -12.38
C MET A 118 0.50 4.35 -13.68
N THR A 119 -0.80 4.15 -13.52
CA THR A 119 -1.82 4.48 -14.51
C THR A 119 -2.65 5.65 -13.98
N GLU A 120 -3.67 6.06 -14.73
CA GLU A 120 -4.68 6.98 -14.22
C GLU A 120 -5.39 6.37 -13.01
N GLY A 121 -5.84 7.21 -12.08
CA GLY A 121 -6.50 6.78 -10.85
C GLY A 121 -5.73 7.07 -9.57
N GLN A 122 -6.28 6.59 -8.46
CA GLN A 122 -5.89 6.99 -7.10
C GLN A 122 -5.65 5.81 -6.17
N GLU A 123 -6.17 4.62 -6.46
CA GLU A 123 -5.97 3.45 -5.60
C GLU A 123 -4.54 2.91 -5.75
N LEU A 124 -3.88 2.64 -4.61
CA LEU A 124 -2.51 2.16 -4.54
C LEU A 124 -2.46 0.72 -4.01
N TYR A 125 -1.79 -0.16 -4.74
CA TYR A 125 -1.71 -1.59 -4.40
C TYR A 125 -0.28 -2.11 -4.39
N ALA A 126 0.07 -2.96 -3.42
CA ALA A 126 1.22 -3.85 -3.50
C ALA A 126 0.80 -5.22 -4.06
N ILE A 127 1.55 -5.73 -5.04
CA ILE A 127 1.28 -6.99 -5.72
C ILE A 127 2.55 -7.85 -5.68
N VAL A 128 2.43 -9.05 -5.10
CA VAL A 128 3.55 -9.96 -4.82
C VAL A 128 3.34 -11.27 -5.59
N PRO A 129 4.25 -11.65 -6.52
CA PRO A 129 4.19 -12.96 -7.16
C PRO A 129 4.59 -14.05 -6.14
N PRO A 130 3.99 -15.25 -6.20
CA PRO A 130 4.15 -16.28 -5.17
C PRO A 130 5.54 -16.95 -5.17
N ASN A 131 6.40 -16.67 -6.14
CA ASN A 131 7.76 -17.19 -6.25
C ASN A 131 8.61 -16.38 -7.25
N ASP A 132 9.87 -16.80 -7.43
CA ASP A 132 10.89 -16.16 -8.27
C ASP A 132 10.75 -16.39 -9.80
N LYS A 133 9.73 -17.14 -10.24
CA LYS A 133 9.54 -17.51 -11.67
C LYS A 133 8.34 -16.80 -12.30
N GLU A 134 7.31 -16.57 -11.51
CA GLU A 134 6.09 -15.90 -11.95
C GLU A 134 6.32 -14.41 -12.12
N ARG A 135 5.61 -13.82 -13.09
CA ARG A 135 5.80 -12.45 -13.54
C ARG A 135 4.47 -11.71 -13.54
N ILE A 136 4.46 -10.53 -12.95
CA ILE A 136 3.34 -9.59 -13.04
C ILE A 136 3.37 -8.89 -14.41
N THR A 137 2.24 -8.92 -15.10
CA THR A 137 1.98 -8.14 -16.32
C THR A 137 0.67 -7.36 -16.13
N VAL A 138 0.68 -6.06 -16.45
CA VAL A 138 -0.50 -5.19 -16.35
C VAL A 138 -0.95 -4.82 -17.76
N TYR A 139 -2.23 -4.96 -18.03
CA TYR A 139 -2.90 -4.62 -19.29
C TYR A 139 -3.92 -3.52 -19.06
N ALA A 140 -4.24 -2.74 -20.10
CA ALA A 140 -5.39 -1.85 -20.05
C ALA A 140 -6.69 -2.68 -20.03
N SER A 141 -7.64 -2.27 -19.20
CA SER A 141 -9.00 -2.81 -19.18
C SER A 141 -9.97 -1.64 -19.29
N GLU A 142 -10.88 -1.70 -20.26
CA GLU A 142 -11.92 -0.70 -20.47
C GLU A 142 -13.29 -1.33 -20.25
N ILE A 143 -14.27 -0.54 -19.80
CA ILE A 143 -15.66 -0.98 -19.66
C ILE A 143 -16.51 -0.46 -20.83
N THR A 144 -17.40 -1.28 -21.39
CA THR A 144 -18.31 -0.85 -22.46
C THR A 144 -19.51 -0.08 -21.91
N GLU A 145 -20.29 0.55 -22.81
CA GLU A 145 -21.58 1.18 -22.47
C GLU A 145 -22.59 0.17 -21.85
N GLU A 146 -22.40 -1.13 -22.08
CA GLU A 146 -23.19 -2.23 -21.51
C GLU A 146 -22.65 -2.76 -20.16
N GLY A 147 -21.51 -2.27 -19.67
CA GLY A 147 -20.89 -2.71 -18.42
C GLY A 147 -20.00 -3.95 -18.53
N GLU A 148 -19.59 -4.37 -19.74
CA GLU A 148 -18.68 -5.49 -19.96
C GLU A 148 -17.23 -5.03 -20.05
N TYR A 149 -16.27 -5.81 -19.53
CA TYR A 149 -14.84 -5.49 -19.63
C TYR A 149 -14.23 -5.95 -20.97
N ILE A 150 -13.39 -5.10 -21.56
CA ILE A 150 -12.54 -5.39 -22.71
C ILE A 150 -11.07 -5.25 -22.30
N ASP A 151 -10.28 -6.31 -22.49
CA ASP A 151 -8.86 -6.37 -22.08
C ASP A 151 -7.91 -6.28 -23.28
N GLU A 152 -7.03 -5.28 -23.29
CA GLU A 152 -6.03 -5.12 -24.35
C GLU A 152 -4.76 -5.95 -24.06
N LYS A 153 -4.91 -7.28 -24.18
CA LYS A 153 -3.84 -8.24 -23.91
C LYS A 153 -2.72 -8.27 -24.95
N SER A 154 -2.84 -7.57 -26.08
CA SER A 154 -1.79 -7.54 -27.11
C SER A 154 -0.65 -6.57 -26.77
N THR A 155 -0.94 -5.55 -25.96
CA THR A 155 0.01 -4.48 -25.62
C THR A 155 0.02 -4.25 -24.10
N PRO A 156 0.89 -4.94 -23.34
CA PRO A 156 1.06 -4.69 -21.91
C PRO A 156 1.41 -3.23 -21.63
N LEU A 157 0.77 -2.67 -20.60
CA LEU A 157 1.13 -1.37 -20.02
C LEU A 157 2.43 -1.50 -19.20
N PHE A 158 2.55 -2.59 -18.44
CA PHE A 158 3.73 -2.94 -17.67
C PHE A 158 4.03 -4.44 -17.77
N GLN A 159 5.30 -4.79 -17.74
CA GLN A 159 5.76 -6.18 -17.67
C GLN A 159 7.01 -6.25 -16.78
N GLY A 160 6.85 -6.80 -15.57
CA GLY A 160 7.92 -6.90 -14.59
C GLY A 160 8.94 -8.01 -14.93
N LYS A 161 9.95 -8.16 -14.08
CA LYS A 161 10.84 -9.33 -14.06
C LYS A 161 10.18 -10.50 -13.30
N PRO A 162 10.64 -11.76 -13.49
CA PRO A 162 10.22 -12.87 -12.64
C PRO A 162 10.53 -12.57 -11.16
N GLY A 163 9.58 -12.84 -10.27
CA GLY A 163 9.72 -12.58 -8.83
C GLY A 163 9.68 -11.10 -8.41
N GLU A 164 9.50 -10.17 -9.35
CA GLU A 164 9.49 -8.73 -9.05
C GLU A 164 8.16 -8.31 -8.42
N VAL A 165 8.22 -7.73 -7.22
CA VAL A 165 7.09 -7.07 -6.56
C VAL A 165 6.75 -5.78 -7.28
N LEU A 166 5.46 -5.48 -7.39
CA LEU A 166 4.95 -4.26 -8.02
C LEU A 166 4.16 -3.43 -7.00
N VAL A 167 4.49 -2.13 -6.88
CA VAL A 167 3.54 -1.14 -6.38
C VAL A 167 2.86 -0.49 -7.59
N LEU A 168 1.53 -0.59 -7.64
CA LEU A 168 0.70 -0.15 -8.74
C LEU A 168 -0.26 0.95 -8.26
N ARG A 169 -0.25 2.11 -8.93
CA ARG A 169 -1.38 3.05 -8.88
C ARG A 169 -2.31 2.80 -10.05
N CYS A 170 -3.58 2.59 -9.78
CA CYS A 170 -4.63 2.35 -10.77
C CYS A 170 -6.00 2.79 -10.25
N ASN A 171 -7.04 2.49 -11.03
CA ASN A 171 -8.46 2.67 -10.72
C ASN A 171 -8.84 4.13 -10.45
N PHE A 172 -9.65 4.66 -11.38
CA PHE A 172 -10.14 6.04 -11.34
C PHE A 172 -11.43 6.17 -10.51
N SER A 173 -12.10 5.06 -10.26
CA SER A 173 -13.31 4.96 -9.47
C SER A 173 -13.39 3.56 -8.86
N GLU A 174 -13.91 3.49 -7.64
CA GLU A 174 -13.99 2.26 -6.84
C GLU A 174 -14.89 1.18 -7.49
N ILE A 175 -15.78 1.60 -8.40
CA ILE A 175 -16.74 0.73 -9.09
C ILE A 175 -16.20 0.07 -10.37
N TYR A 176 -15.05 0.50 -10.92
CA TYR A 176 -14.43 -0.16 -12.08
C TYR A 176 -12.92 -0.02 -12.14
N SER A 177 -12.24 -1.11 -12.53
CA SER A 177 -10.79 -1.13 -12.66
C SER A 177 -10.36 -0.85 -14.09
N ASN A 178 -9.42 0.09 -14.27
CA ASN A 178 -8.85 0.43 -15.58
C ASN A 178 -7.71 -0.52 -16.01
N VAL A 179 -7.44 -1.57 -15.23
CA VAL A 179 -6.36 -2.52 -15.45
C VAL A 179 -6.83 -3.95 -15.32
N LEU A 180 -6.23 -4.85 -16.11
CA LEU A 180 -6.22 -6.28 -15.82
C LEU A 180 -4.80 -6.68 -15.45
N ILE A 181 -4.66 -7.41 -14.35
CA ILE A 181 -3.39 -7.91 -13.85
C ILE A 181 -3.32 -9.41 -14.10
N SER A 182 -2.20 -9.87 -14.66
CA SER A 182 -1.94 -11.29 -14.94
C SER A 182 -0.61 -11.69 -14.30
N VAL A 183 -0.63 -12.76 -13.51
CA VAL A 183 0.56 -13.34 -12.85
C VAL A 183 0.77 -14.76 -13.37
N THR A 184 1.93 -15.01 -14.01
CA THR A 184 2.22 -16.29 -14.67
C THR A 184 3.73 -16.52 -14.88
N ASP A 185 4.16 -17.77 -14.91
CA ASP A 185 5.49 -18.21 -15.36
C ASP A 185 5.53 -18.63 -16.85
N GLY A 186 4.40 -18.52 -17.55
CA GLY A 186 4.16 -19.04 -18.91
C GLY A 186 3.35 -20.34 -18.94
N GLY A 187 2.97 -20.90 -17.78
CA GLY A 187 2.02 -21.99 -17.62
C GLY A 187 0.58 -21.48 -17.47
N GLY A 188 -0.03 -21.73 -16.30
CA GLY A 188 -1.31 -21.11 -15.93
C GLY A 188 -1.12 -19.63 -15.58
N ALA A 189 -2.21 -18.86 -15.58
CA ALA A 189 -2.19 -17.47 -15.16
C ALA A 189 -3.29 -17.21 -14.12
N THR A 190 -2.95 -16.49 -13.06
CA THR A 190 -3.94 -15.86 -12.17
C THR A 190 -4.22 -14.47 -12.73
N GLU A 191 -5.47 -14.23 -13.12
CA GLU A 191 -5.90 -12.97 -13.73
C GLU A 191 -6.99 -12.33 -12.88
N PHE A 192 -6.80 -11.07 -12.50
CA PHE A 192 -7.70 -10.35 -11.60
C PHE A 192 -7.68 -8.85 -11.89
N ARG A 193 -8.69 -8.16 -11.37
CA ARG A 193 -8.77 -6.70 -11.34
C ARG A 193 -8.78 -6.28 -9.86
N PRO A 194 -7.80 -5.51 -9.37
CA PRO A 194 -7.85 -5.00 -8.00
C PRO A 194 -9.07 -4.09 -7.87
N SER A 195 -9.78 -4.18 -6.75
CA SER A 195 -10.99 -3.40 -6.48
C SER A 195 -11.32 -3.45 -4.99
N ILE A 196 -11.91 -2.37 -4.49
CA ILE A 196 -12.24 -2.19 -3.07
C ILE A 196 -13.73 -2.52 -2.85
N SER A 197 -14.00 -3.26 -1.78
CA SER A 197 -15.34 -3.59 -1.33
C SER A 197 -15.99 -2.36 -0.68
N LEU A 198 -16.98 -1.76 -1.34
CA LEU A 198 -17.78 -0.64 -0.81
C LEU A 198 -18.56 -0.96 0.48
N LYS A 199 -18.50 -2.20 0.96
CA LYS A 199 -19.14 -2.64 2.22
C LYS A 199 -18.26 -2.36 3.44
N ASP A 200 -16.95 -2.57 3.32
CA ASP A 200 -16.01 -2.61 4.44
C ASP A 200 -14.67 -1.93 4.13
N GLY A 201 -14.47 -1.38 2.93
CA GLY A 201 -13.21 -0.73 2.54
C GLY A 201 -12.04 -1.71 2.34
N HIS A 202 -12.31 -3.02 2.39
CA HIS A 202 -11.31 -4.06 2.20
C HIS A 202 -11.12 -4.38 0.71
N LEU A 203 -10.02 -5.05 0.36
CA LEU A 203 -9.85 -5.66 -0.95
C LEU A 203 -11.02 -6.63 -1.23
N THR A 204 -11.61 -6.54 -2.41
CA THR A 204 -12.67 -7.47 -2.84
C THR A 204 -12.14 -8.91 -2.84
N GLU A 205 -12.94 -9.86 -2.35
CA GLU A 205 -12.58 -11.28 -2.38
C GLU A 205 -12.48 -11.78 -3.83
N LEU A 206 -11.27 -12.15 -4.26
CA LEU A 206 -10.93 -12.49 -5.64
C LEU A 206 -10.30 -13.89 -5.70
N ASP A 207 -10.84 -14.75 -6.57
CA ASP A 207 -10.37 -16.13 -6.73
C ASP A 207 -8.86 -16.21 -7.03
N GLY A 208 -8.12 -16.90 -6.16
CA GLY A 208 -6.68 -17.10 -6.29
C GLY A 208 -5.81 -15.89 -5.90
N VAL A 209 -6.39 -14.84 -5.32
CA VAL A 209 -5.69 -13.72 -4.69
C VAL A 209 -5.59 -13.97 -3.18
N TYR A 210 -4.41 -13.79 -2.60
CA TYR A 210 -4.20 -13.75 -1.16
C TYR A 210 -4.13 -12.30 -0.71
N ASP A 211 -5.18 -11.83 -0.03
CA ASP A 211 -5.16 -10.54 0.64
C ASP A 211 -4.16 -10.57 1.80
N PHE A 212 -3.19 -9.67 1.78
CA PHE A 212 -2.21 -9.48 2.87
C PHE A 212 -2.25 -8.08 3.48
N THR A 213 -3.27 -7.25 3.17
CA THR A 213 -3.46 -5.97 3.85
C THR A 213 -3.65 -6.18 5.35
N VAL A 214 -2.86 -5.45 6.14
CA VAL A 214 -3.11 -5.24 7.55
C VAL A 214 -4.21 -4.19 7.69
N TYR A 215 -5.46 -4.64 7.83
CA TYR A 215 -6.57 -3.78 8.22
C TYR A 215 -6.46 -3.46 9.72
N GLU A 216 -6.75 -2.22 10.10
CA GLU A 216 -6.86 -1.88 11.52
C GLU A 216 -8.10 -2.55 12.11
N ASP A 217 -7.91 -3.39 13.13
CA ASP A 217 -9.00 -4.05 13.84
C ASP A 217 -9.67 -3.05 14.80
N PHE A 218 -10.63 -2.31 14.25
CA PHE A 218 -11.54 -1.39 14.95
C PHE A 218 -12.54 -2.14 15.86
N SER A 219 -12.03 -3.06 16.67
CA SER A 219 -12.79 -3.99 17.50
C SER A 219 -13.79 -3.29 18.43
N GLU A 220 -15.07 -3.64 18.25
CA GLU A 220 -16.26 -3.19 19.01
C GLU A 220 -16.31 -1.71 19.41
N GLY A 221 -16.52 -0.84 18.42
CA GLY A 221 -16.97 0.54 18.64
C GLY A 221 -16.52 1.56 17.60
N HIS A 222 -15.64 1.18 16.68
CA HIS A 222 -15.09 2.06 15.64
C HIS A 222 -15.24 1.45 14.22
N SER A 223 -16.18 0.52 14.00
CA SER A 223 -16.42 -0.03 12.66
C SER A 223 -16.97 1.04 11.70
N ILE A 224 -16.56 0.99 10.43
CA ILE A 224 -17.02 1.91 9.36
C ILE A 224 -18.54 2.06 9.32
N GLU A 225 -19.31 0.97 9.49
CA GLU A 225 -20.78 0.97 9.54
C GLU A 225 -21.33 1.90 10.64
N ILE A 226 -20.76 1.85 11.86
CA ILE A 226 -21.11 2.75 12.97
C ILE A 226 -20.73 4.20 12.65
N GLY A 227 -19.58 4.42 12.00
CA GLY A 227 -19.14 5.74 11.57
C GLY A 227 -20.11 6.38 10.57
N LEU A 228 -20.56 5.61 9.58
CA LEU A 228 -21.58 6.00 8.62
C LEU A 228 -22.94 6.24 9.28
N GLU A 229 -23.37 5.40 10.23
CA GLU A 229 -24.61 5.58 10.98
C GLU A 229 -24.61 6.90 11.77
N ILE A 230 -23.53 7.20 12.51
CA ILE A 230 -23.38 8.46 13.27
C ILE A 230 -23.49 9.66 12.34
N LEU A 231 -22.78 9.66 11.21
CA LEU A 231 -22.81 10.78 10.27
C LEU A 231 -24.18 10.93 9.59
N GLN A 232 -24.92 9.83 9.35
CA GLN A 232 -26.26 9.88 8.78
C GLN A 232 -27.31 10.48 9.74
N GLU A 233 -27.08 10.49 11.06
CA GLU A 233 -27.93 11.22 12.01
C GLU A 233 -27.74 12.76 11.94
N ILE A 234 -26.68 13.23 11.29
CA ILE A 234 -26.35 14.66 11.20
C ILE A 234 -27.15 15.31 10.06
N ASP A 235 -27.97 16.31 10.40
CA ASP A 235 -28.90 16.98 9.47
C ASP A 235 -28.24 17.48 8.19
N GLU A 236 -27.01 18.00 8.26
CA GLU A 236 -26.26 18.52 7.12
C GLU A 236 -25.79 17.41 6.16
N VAL A 237 -25.33 16.27 6.71
CA VAL A 237 -24.91 15.09 5.94
C VAL A 237 -26.12 14.47 5.28
N ARG A 238 -27.20 14.23 6.03
CA ARG A 238 -28.48 13.74 5.51
C ARG A 238 -29.02 14.64 4.40
N GLN A 239 -28.93 15.96 4.55
CA GLN A 239 -29.34 16.91 3.53
C GLN A 239 -28.47 16.83 2.25
N GLY A 240 -27.17 16.53 2.36
CA GLY A 240 -26.30 16.26 1.21
C GLY A 240 -26.67 14.96 0.49
N LEU A 241 -26.87 13.88 1.23
CA LEU A 241 -27.33 12.59 0.70
C LEU A 241 -28.70 12.71 -0.01
N GLU A 242 -29.65 13.46 0.57
CA GLU A 242 -30.95 13.77 -0.05
C GLU A 242 -30.84 14.60 -1.35
N GLN A 243 -29.70 15.25 -1.59
CA GLN A 243 -29.39 16.00 -2.81
C GLN A 243 -28.57 15.19 -3.83
N GLY A 244 -28.23 13.93 -3.52
CA GLY A 244 -27.48 13.04 -4.42
C GLY A 244 -25.97 13.03 -4.22
N MET A 245 -25.47 13.52 -3.07
CA MET A 245 -24.07 13.30 -2.67
C MET A 245 -23.86 11.86 -2.18
N SER A 246 -22.61 11.38 -2.26
CA SER A 246 -22.15 10.14 -1.64
C SER A 246 -21.35 10.45 -0.37
N LEU A 247 -21.48 9.59 0.65
CA LEU A 247 -20.68 9.58 1.86
C LEU A 247 -19.85 8.29 1.90
N MET A 248 -18.53 8.41 1.98
CA MET A 248 -17.59 7.29 1.95
C MET A 248 -16.57 7.38 3.08
N TYR A 249 -16.05 6.24 3.53
CA TYR A 249 -14.82 6.17 4.33
C TYR A 249 -13.63 6.26 3.38
N ILE A 250 -12.64 7.10 3.67
CA ILE A 250 -11.52 7.36 2.73
C ILE A 250 -10.29 6.47 2.95
N GLY A 251 -10.40 5.44 3.81
CA GLY A 251 -9.27 4.55 4.12
C GLY A 251 -8.22 5.13 5.06
N ASP A 252 -8.52 6.22 5.76
CA ASP A 252 -7.54 7.01 6.53
C ASP A 252 -8.08 7.45 7.91
N THR A 253 -7.18 7.85 8.81
CA THR A 253 -7.47 8.28 10.19
C THR A 253 -6.68 9.54 10.57
N ASP A 254 -7.20 10.34 11.52
CA ASP A 254 -6.48 11.49 12.09
C ASP A 254 -6.57 11.52 13.63
N GLU A 255 -5.62 12.19 14.29
CA GLU A 255 -5.63 12.38 15.76
C GLU A 255 -6.47 13.62 16.13
N ILE A 256 -7.76 13.42 16.38
CA ILE A 256 -8.72 14.49 16.70
C ILE A 256 -9.06 14.46 18.20
N ASP A 257 -8.85 15.58 18.89
CA ASP A 257 -9.06 15.71 20.35
C ASP A 257 -8.35 14.63 21.21
N GLY A 258 -7.29 14.01 20.67
CA GLY A 258 -6.52 12.94 21.29
C GLY A 258 -7.11 11.53 21.14
N GLY A 259 -8.08 11.34 20.25
CA GLY A 259 -8.54 10.03 19.76
C GLY A 259 -8.10 9.79 18.32
N CYS A 260 -7.93 8.53 17.92
CA CYS A 260 -7.75 8.15 16.52
C CYS A 260 -9.12 8.05 15.85
N CYS A 261 -9.35 8.82 14.80
CA CYS A 261 -10.68 9.05 14.24
C CYS A 261 -10.71 8.74 12.74
N MET A 262 -11.60 7.82 12.35
CA MET A 262 -11.84 7.45 10.95
C MET A 262 -12.29 8.66 10.15
N LEU A 263 -11.71 8.85 8.96
CA LEU A 263 -12.04 9.94 8.07
C LEU A 263 -13.07 9.54 7.03
N PHE A 264 -14.08 10.39 6.84
CA PHE A 264 -15.16 10.22 5.89
C PHE A 264 -15.30 11.45 5.00
N ALA A 265 -15.48 11.24 3.70
CA ALA A 265 -15.74 12.30 2.75
C ALA A 265 -17.20 12.30 2.33
N LEU A 266 -17.84 13.48 2.37
CA LEU A 266 -19.11 13.75 1.72
C LEU A 266 -18.82 14.58 0.46
N GLY A 267 -19.33 14.16 -0.69
CA GLY A 267 -19.00 14.78 -1.95
C GLY A 267 -19.94 14.41 -3.09
N THR A 268 -19.77 15.11 -4.22
CA THR A 268 -20.46 14.75 -5.46
C THR A 268 -19.72 13.57 -6.10
N ASP A 269 -20.41 12.45 -6.20
CA ASP A 269 -19.95 11.27 -6.93
C ASP A 269 -20.44 11.34 -8.38
N SER A 270 -19.57 11.00 -9.33
CA SER A 270 -19.86 11.06 -10.76
C SER A 270 -19.10 9.96 -11.48
N ASP A 271 -19.62 9.54 -12.63
CA ASP A 271 -19.03 8.49 -13.49
C ASP A 271 -17.54 8.76 -13.84
N GLU A 272 -17.09 10.03 -13.72
CA GLU A 272 -15.74 10.52 -14.00
C GLU A 272 -14.97 11.06 -12.78
N GLN A 273 -15.37 10.82 -11.52
CA GLN A 273 -14.60 11.00 -10.26
C GLN A 273 -15.52 11.30 -9.07
N PHE A 274 -15.05 10.99 -7.86
CA PHE A 274 -15.59 11.56 -6.63
C PHE A 274 -14.93 12.91 -6.30
N VAL A 275 -15.73 13.95 -6.07
CA VAL A 275 -15.27 15.27 -5.64
C VAL A 275 -15.64 15.49 -4.18
N GLN A 276 -14.66 15.36 -3.28
CA GLN A 276 -14.84 15.68 -1.86
C GLN A 276 -15.27 17.15 -1.67
N GLU A 277 -16.41 17.35 -1.01
CA GLU A 277 -16.90 18.70 -0.65
C GLU A 277 -16.71 18.99 0.85
N LYS A 278 -16.81 17.96 1.70
CA LYS A 278 -16.61 18.04 3.15
C LYS A 278 -15.90 16.81 3.67
N LEU A 279 -15.08 17.02 4.69
CA LEU A 279 -14.36 15.97 5.41
C LEU A 279 -14.89 15.91 6.84
N TYR A 280 -15.15 14.69 7.30
CA TYR A 280 -15.68 14.36 8.61
C TYR A 280 -14.75 13.38 9.32
N GLY A 281 -14.68 13.45 10.65
CA GLY A 281 -13.95 12.50 11.49
C GLY A 281 -14.91 11.82 12.48
N VAL A 282 -14.74 10.52 12.72
CA VAL A 282 -15.57 9.78 13.68
C VAL A 282 -14.73 8.88 14.59
N CYS A 283 -14.94 9.03 15.90
CA CYS A 283 -14.31 8.28 16.98
C CYS A 283 -15.14 8.44 18.27
N ASP A 284 -15.08 7.48 19.20
CA ASP A 284 -15.75 7.57 20.51
C ASP A 284 -17.26 7.93 20.45
N ASN A 285 -17.96 7.53 19.39
CA ASN A 285 -19.35 7.92 19.08
C ASN A 285 -19.58 9.44 18.93
N ARG A 286 -18.56 10.19 18.50
CA ARG A 286 -18.63 11.63 18.19
C ARG A 286 -18.37 11.88 16.72
N GLY A 287 -19.05 12.89 16.18
CA GLY A 287 -18.80 13.40 14.83
C GLY A 287 -18.01 14.71 14.88
N TYR A 288 -17.04 14.86 13.99
CA TYR A 288 -16.30 16.11 13.76
C TYR A 288 -16.41 16.53 12.29
N ALA A 289 -16.51 17.82 12.01
CA ALA A 289 -16.36 18.41 10.67
C ALA A 289 -15.05 19.19 10.58
N TYR A 290 -14.35 19.05 9.47
CA TYR A 290 -13.14 19.83 9.18
C TYR A 290 -13.50 21.22 8.64
N ASP A 291 -13.07 22.28 9.33
CA ASP A 291 -13.17 23.66 8.86
C ASP A 291 -11.90 24.05 8.10
N VAL A 292 -11.99 24.02 6.77
CA VAL A 292 -10.92 24.41 5.84
C VAL A 292 -10.49 25.89 6.00
N MET A 293 -11.35 26.77 6.54
CA MET A 293 -11.02 28.19 6.77
C MET A 293 -10.30 28.39 8.10
N GLY A 294 -10.59 27.54 9.09
CA GLY A 294 -9.98 27.52 10.41
C GLY A 294 -8.72 26.66 10.52
N ASP A 295 -8.50 25.72 9.58
CA ASP A 295 -7.50 24.66 9.65
C ASP A 295 -7.67 23.83 10.94
N ALA A 296 -8.92 23.42 11.21
CA ALA A 296 -9.31 22.85 12.50
C ALA A 296 -10.54 21.94 12.42
N TRP A 297 -10.54 20.90 13.26
CA TRP A 297 -11.70 20.05 13.51
C TRP A 297 -12.69 20.69 14.48
N ASN A 298 -13.98 20.57 14.19
CA ASN A 298 -15.07 21.07 15.02
C ASN A 298 -16.03 19.92 15.36
N ILE A 299 -16.34 19.71 16.64
CA ILE A 299 -17.35 18.73 17.06
C ILE A 299 -18.75 19.13 16.58
N ILE A 300 -19.47 18.17 16.00
CA ILE A 300 -20.82 18.34 15.41
C ILE A 300 -21.85 17.37 15.97
N TYR A 301 -21.42 16.29 16.64
CA TYR A 301 -22.25 15.29 17.31
C TYR A 301 -21.52 14.79 18.57
#